data_AF-A0A3S0R4V0-F1
#
_entry.id   AF-A0A3S0R4V0-F1
#
_cell.length_a   1.000
_cell.length_b   1.000
_cell.length_c   1.000
_cell.angle_alpha   90.00
_cell.angle_beta   90.00
_cell.angle_gamma   90.00
#
_symmetry.space_group_name_H-M   'P 1'
#
loop_
_entity.id
_entity.type
_entity.pdbx_description
1 polymer ?
#
loop_
_entity_poly.entity_id
_entity_poly.type
_entity_poly.pdbx_seq_one_letter_code
_entity_poly.pdbx_strand_id
1 'polypeptide(L)'
;MRLVLFVAAWFLSLSGALAAALPPAPVAATTRLDHILLWGHGIDPVTSVMAVKLGFQVRPGHDPAGVANRYIRFSDSSFIELLGITRPDPKFDPGMQEDQQVLKGGPGSRSFGFRTSSLDAIHRSLEALHYAVTPFFSGPDSAKPGWRLFAFDHAPLSSNTFFIDYKADYAPDQYDPSNADDYRVTREHPNGARKLSSIWLVSADADADRRQLEKMGFGHAVPAKLPALGAKGYCVPVGPTALLVLQPDGVGLAGQTMASGGPRILGVSFAVADLERAQRWVERGYERKLETYRGLSGESFLAPTQDELGLSIEFHAMQQGGSPCATSSP
;
A
#
# COMPACT_ATOMS: atom_id res chain seq x y z
N MET A 1 -20.85 87.49 16.34
CA MET A 1 -19.91 86.36 16.45
C MET A 1 -20.50 85.41 17.50
N ARG A 2 -21.17 84.31 17.13
CA ARG A 2 -20.63 82.98 16.75
C ARG A 2 -19.58 82.49 17.77
N LEU A 3 -19.62 81.28 18.35
CA LEU A 3 -20.51 80.12 18.18
C LEU A 3 -20.35 79.21 19.41
N VAL A 4 -21.38 78.42 19.68
CA VAL A 4 -21.53 77.43 20.75
C VAL A 4 -20.68 76.18 20.49
N LEU A 5 -20.11 75.62 21.57
CA LEU A 5 -19.45 74.31 21.65
C LEU A 5 -20.45 73.17 21.36
N PHE A 6 -20.10 72.27 20.43
CA PHE A 6 -20.70 70.94 20.36
C PHE A 6 -19.63 69.87 20.23
N VAL A 7 -19.70 68.92 21.17
CA VAL A 7 -18.97 67.65 21.22
C VAL A 7 -19.61 66.70 20.22
N ALA A 8 -18.81 66.09 19.35
CA ALA A 8 -19.21 64.93 18.57
C ALA A 8 -18.11 63.86 18.66
N ALA A 9 -18.42 62.78 19.37
CA ALA A 9 -17.63 61.56 19.40
C ALA A 9 -17.81 60.81 18.07
N TRP A 10 -16.70 60.46 17.43
CA TRP A 10 -16.67 59.51 16.32
C TRP A 10 -15.81 58.31 16.72
N PHE A 11 -16.47 57.17 16.88
CA PHE A 11 -15.85 55.85 16.92
C PHE A 11 -15.35 55.51 15.50
N LEU A 12 -14.04 55.42 15.33
CA LEU A 12 -13.42 54.78 14.17
C LEU A 12 -13.11 53.33 14.53
N SER A 13 -14.02 52.44 14.15
CA SER A 13 -13.78 51.00 14.10
C SER A 13 -12.82 50.68 12.95
N LEU A 14 -11.55 50.43 13.28
CA LEU A 14 -10.59 49.79 12.37
C LEU A 14 -10.97 48.32 12.23
N SER A 15 -11.69 48.00 11.16
CA SER A 15 -11.90 46.63 10.68
C SER A 15 -10.60 46.11 10.07
N GLY A 16 -9.71 45.57 10.91
CA GLY A 16 -8.62 44.72 10.45
C GLY A 16 -9.19 43.39 9.99
N ALA A 17 -9.45 43.24 8.69
CA ALA A 17 -9.72 41.94 8.10
C ALA A 17 -8.44 41.10 8.22
N LEU A 18 -8.37 40.25 9.25
CA LEU A 18 -7.46 39.11 9.22
C LEU A 18 -7.87 38.27 8.02
N ALA A 19 -7.06 38.28 6.97
CA ALA A 19 -7.10 37.24 5.96
C ALA A 19 -6.79 35.93 6.68
N ALA A 20 -7.84 35.17 7.00
CA ALA A 20 -7.69 33.80 7.44
C ALA A 20 -6.93 33.07 6.32
N ALA A 21 -5.70 32.64 6.62
CA ALA A 21 -4.98 31.74 5.73
C ALA A 21 -5.88 30.52 5.51
N LEU A 22 -6.22 30.25 4.25
CA LEU A 22 -6.89 29.01 3.88
C LEU A 22 -6.03 27.85 4.44
N PRO A 23 -6.66 26.82 5.05
CA PRO A 23 -5.91 25.65 5.46
C PRO A 23 -5.16 25.08 4.24
N PRO A 24 -3.91 24.62 4.41
CA PRO A 24 -3.18 24.00 3.30
C PRO A 24 -4.03 22.88 2.70
N ALA A 25 -4.09 22.83 1.36
CA ALA A 25 -4.79 21.75 0.66
C ALA A 25 -4.28 20.39 1.18
N PRO A 26 -5.16 19.38 1.36
CA PRO A 26 -4.77 18.13 1.98
C PRO A 26 -3.66 17.46 1.17
N VAL A 27 -2.53 17.23 1.85
CA VAL A 27 -1.31 16.59 1.34
C VAL A 27 -1.58 15.19 0.75
N ALA A 28 -2.75 14.60 1.03
CA ALA A 28 -3.18 13.28 0.60
C ALA A 28 -3.60 13.16 -0.88
N ALA A 29 -3.87 14.26 -1.61
CA ALA A 29 -4.47 14.18 -2.95
C ALA A 29 -3.57 13.51 -4.02
N THR A 30 -2.26 13.45 -3.81
CA THR A 30 -1.29 12.81 -4.72
C THR A 30 -0.71 11.50 -4.17
N THR A 31 -1.19 11.04 -3.02
CA THR A 31 -0.67 9.84 -2.35
C THR A 31 -1.45 8.61 -2.77
N ARG A 32 -0.75 7.49 -3.01
CA ARG A 32 -1.33 6.17 -3.31
C ARG A 32 -0.54 5.05 -2.64
N LEU A 33 -1.07 3.85 -2.61
CA LEU A 33 -0.30 2.66 -2.25
C LEU A 33 0.74 2.36 -3.35
N ASP A 34 1.97 2.04 -2.95
CA ASP A 34 3.09 1.82 -3.87
C ASP A 34 3.37 0.33 -4.10
N HIS A 35 3.79 -0.36 -3.04
CA HIS A 35 4.12 -1.77 -3.08
C HIS A 35 4.08 -2.39 -1.69
N ILE A 36 4.12 -3.72 -1.65
CA ILE A 36 4.39 -4.51 -0.46
C ILE A 36 5.76 -5.17 -0.57
N LEU A 37 6.36 -5.50 0.57
CA LEU A 37 7.53 -6.36 0.68
C LEU A 37 7.05 -7.77 1.03
N LEU A 38 7.09 -8.69 0.07
CA LEU A 38 6.62 -10.06 0.24
C LEU A 38 7.80 -11.01 0.44
N TRP A 39 7.93 -11.50 1.67
CA TRP A 39 8.88 -12.55 2.02
C TRP A 39 8.36 -13.91 1.60
N GLY A 40 9.22 -14.68 0.93
CA GLY A 40 9.01 -16.11 0.69
C GLY A 40 9.88 -16.97 1.60
N HIS A 41 9.64 -18.29 1.56
CA HIS A 41 10.59 -19.28 2.10
C HIS A 41 11.99 -19.19 1.48
N GLY A 42 12.08 -18.61 0.28
CA GLY A 42 13.29 -18.34 -0.47
C GLY A 42 12.89 -17.63 -1.77
N ILE A 43 13.87 -16.99 -2.42
CA ILE A 43 13.57 -16.15 -3.58
C ILE A 43 13.07 -16.98 -4.79
N ASP A 44 13.55 -18.20 -4.97
CA ASP A 44 13.14 -19.09 -6.06
C ASP A 44 11.75 -19.71 -5.85
N PRO A 45 11.42 -20.27 -4.66
CA PRO A 45 10.05 -20.70 -4.38
C PRO A 45 9.00 -19.61 -4.58
N VAL A 46 9.18 -18.41 -4.01
CA VAL A 46 8.19 -17.32 -4.14
C VAL A 46 8.04 -16.87 -5.60
N THR A 47 9.14 -16.84 -6.34
CA THR A 47 9.12 -16.53 -7.77
C THR A 47 8.38 -17.58 -8.57
N SER A 48 8.58 -18.86 -8.24
CA SER A 48 7.90 -19.96 -8.93
C SER A 48 6.40 -19.89 -8.71
N VAL A 49 5.94 -19.63 -7.48
CA VAL A 49 4.51 -19.44 -7.19
C VAL A 49 3.96 -18.24 -7.97
N MET A 50 4.64 -17.10 -7.89
CA MET A 50 4.21 -15.87 -8.57
C MET A 50 4.15 -16.00 -10.09
N ALA A 51 5.17 -16.61 -10.70
CA ALA A 51 5.26 -16.73 -12.16
C ALA A 51 4.41 -17.88 -12.70
N VAL A 52 4.57 -19.08 -12.14
CA VAL A 52 3.97 -20.30 -12.68
C VAL A 52 2.51 -20.41 -12.28
N LYS A 53 2.21 -20.31 -10.97
CA LYS A 53 0.86 -20.52 -10.48
C LYS A 53 -0.03 -19.31 -10.69
N LEU A 54 0.51 -18.12 -10.45
CA LEU A 54 -0.28 -16.89 -10.47
C LEU A 54 -0.19 -16.13 -11.80
N GLY A 55 0.79 -16.45 -12.66
CA GLY A 55 0.88 -15.85 -14.00
C GLY A 55 1.38 -14.41 -14.01
N PHE A 56 2.16 -14.00 -12.99
CA PHE A 56 2.86 -12.73 -13.00
C PHE A 56 4.16 -12.82 -13.80
N GLN A 57 4.59 -11.69 -14.36
CA GLN A 57 5.96 -11.55 -14.85
C GLN A 57 6.84 -11.11 -13.69
N VAL A 58 7.76 -11.98 -13.28
CA VAL A 58 8.74 -11.69 -12.23
C VAL A 58 10.03 -11.24 -12.88
N ARG A 59 10.55 -10.09 -12.44
CA ARG A 59 11.76 -9.46 -12.95
C ARG A 59 12.92 -9.65 -11.97
N PRO A 60 14.15 -9.78 -12.48
CA PRO A 60 15.32 -9.86 -11.63
C PRO A 60 15.45 -8.58 -10.81
N GLY A 61 15.93 -8.73 -9.59
CA GLY A 61 16.42 -7.64 -8.76
C GLY A 61 17.90 -7.86 -8.44
N HIS A 62 18.27 -7.59 -7.20
CA HIS A 62 19.61 -7.66 -6.64
C HIS A 62 19.66 -8.69 -5.51
N ASP A 63 20.86 -9.15 -5.17
CA ASP A 63 21.12 -9.93 -3.94
C ASP A 63 22.20 -9.23 -3.10
N PRO A 64 21.86 -8.09 -2.49
CA PRO A 64 22.75 -7.46 -1.53
C PRO A 64 22.80 -8.31 -0.25
N ALA A 65 24.02 -8.71 0.12
CA ALA A 65 24.32 -9.20 1.46
C ALA A 65 23.46 -10.39 1.97
N GLY A 66 23.00 -11.27 1.07
CA GLY A 66 22.29 -12.50 1.43
C GLY A 66 20.77 -12.37 1.50
N VAL A 67 20.21 -11.23 1.05
CA VAL A 67 18.77 -11.04 0.83
C VAL A 67 18.56 -10.70 -0.62
N ALA A 68 18.01 -11.63 -1.39
CA ALA A 68 17.66 -11.39 -2.78
C ALA A 68 16.29 -10.74 -2.90
N ASN A 69 16.17 -9.82 -3.86
CA ASN A 69 14.89 -9.26 -4.26
C ASN A 69 14.57 -9.52 -5.75
N ARG A 70 13.28 -9.51 -6.05
CA ARG A 70 12.70 -9.57 -7.42
C ARG A 70 11.46 -8.69 -7.47
N TYR A 71 11.05 -8.30 -8.67
CA TYR A 71 9.96 -7.34 -8.83
C TYR A 71 8.84 -7.88 -9.70
N ILE A 72 7.60 -7.59 -9.31
CA ILE A 72 6.42 -7.70 -10.18
C ILE A 72 5.90 -6.29 -10.35
N ARG A 73 6.10 -5.71 -11.54
CA ARG A 73 5.77 -4.30 -11.81
C ARG A 73 4.48 -4.18 -12.60
N PHE A 74 3.64 -3.22 -12.23
CA PHE A 74 2.34 -2.99 -12.84
C PHE A 74 2.33 -1.74 -13.73
N SER A 75 1.29 -1.61 -14.55
CA SER A 75 1.15 -0.53 -15.53
C SER A 75 0.94 0.86 -14.90
N ASP A 76 0.41 0.90 -13.68
CA ASP A 76 0.23 2.12 -12.90
C ASP A 76 1.46 2.44 -12.02
N SER A 77 2.59 1.76 -12.26
CA SER A 77 3.85 1.85 -11.51
C SER A 77 3.81 1.41 -10.05
N SER A 78 2.70 0.83 -9.58
CA SER A 78 2.74 0.00 -8.37
C SER A 78 3.53 -1.28 -8.63
N PHE A 79 3.97 -1.97 -7.57
CA PHE A 79 4.67 -3.26 -7.72
C PHE A 79 4.56 -4.14 -6.48
N ILE A 80 5.13 -5.34 -6.57
CA ILE A 80 5.46 -6.20 -5.42
C ILE A 80 6.98 -6.36 -5.42
N GLU A 81 7.61 -6.13 -4.28
CA GLU A 81 8.99 -6.53 -4.05
C GLU A 81 8.99 -7.89 -3.37
N LEU A 82 9.47 -8.90 -4.08
CA LEU A 82 9.66 -10.25 -3.53
C LEU A 82 11.00 -10.28 -2.81
N LEU A 83 11.04 -10.85 -1.61
CA LEU A 83 12.24 -10.97 -0.80
C LEU A 83 12.48 -12.44 -0.43
N GLY A 84 13.75 -12.84 -0.38
CA GLY A 84 14.14 -14.16 0.07
C GLY A 84 15.57 -14.20 0.59
N ILE A 85 15.77 -14.90 1.70
CA ILE A 85 17.09 -15.13 2.28
C ILE A 85 17.84 -16.15 1.40
N THR A 86 19.05 -15.80 0.96
CA THR A 86 19.90 -16.65 0.10
C THR A 86 21.12 -17.20 0.81
N ARG A 87 21.38 -16.79 2.06
CA ARG A 87 22.55 -17.19 2.85
C ARG A 87 22.18 -17.40 4.33
N PRO A 88 22.93 -18.23 5.09
CA PRO A 88 22.64 -18.46 6.52
C PRO A 88 22.71 -17.21 7.41
N ASP A 89 23.64 -16.30 7.11
CA ASP A 89 23.89 -15.07 7.88
C ASP A 89 23.63 -13.82 7.01
N PRO A 90 22.37 -13.55 6.62
CA PRO A 90 22.04 -12.38 5.83
C PRO A 90 22.24 -11.10 6.66
N LYS A 91 22.58 -9.99 6.01
CA LYS A 91 22.54 -8.67 6.64
C LYS A 91 21.20 -8.01 6.37
N PHE A 92 20.40 -7.89 7.41
CA PHE A 92 19.14 -7.16 7.37
C PHE A 92 19.36 -5.68 7.66
N ASP A 93 18.64 -4.82 6.94
CA ASP A 93 18.34 -3.50 7.47
C ASP A 93 17.33 -3.62 8.64
N PRO A 94 17.14 -2.55 9.45
CA PRO A 94 16.24 -2.61 10.59
C PRO A 94 14.80 -3.05 10.24
N GLY A 95 14.25 -2.60 9.11
CA GLY A 95 12.90 -2.95 8.68
C GLY A 95 12.78 -4.42 8.29
N MET A 96 13.78 -4.95 7.57
CA MET A 96 13.86 -6.38 7.27
C MET A 96 13.99 -7.23 8.54
N GLN A 97 14.76 -6.77 9.53
CA GLN A 97 14.93 -7.47 10.79
C GLN A 97 13.60 -7.57 11.56
N GLU A 98 12.83 -6.48 11.62
CA GLU A 98 11.49 -6.47 12.22
C GLU A 98 10.52 -7.40 11.49
N ASP A 99 10.49 -7.33 10.15
CA ASP A 99 9.66 -8.21 9.32
C ASP A 99 9.96 -9.67 9.64
N GLN A 100 11.24 -10.06 9.66
CA GLN A 100 11.66 -11.45 9.93
C GLN A 100 11.31 -11.91 11.35
N GLN A 101 11.40 -11.02 12.35
CA GLN A 101 10.99 -11.34 13.72
C GLN A 101 9.48 -11.62 13.81
N VAL A 102 8.65 -10.77 13.20
CA VAL A 102 7.18 -10.92 13.22
C VAL A 102 6.75 -12.15 12.41
N LEU A 103 7.34 -12.34 11.23
CA LEU A 103 7.04 -13.46 10.34
C LEU A 103 7.65 -14.78 10.82
N LYS A 104 8.52 -14.76 11.84
CA LYS A 104 9.23 -15.92 12.39
C LYS A 104 10.01 -16.68 11.31
N GLY A 105 10.58 -15.95 10.35
CA GLY A 105 11.25 -16.52 9.17
C GLY A 105 10.35 -17.20 8.14
N GLY A 106 9.02 -17.15 8.33
CA GLY A 106 8.04 -17.68 7.38
C GLY A 106 7.71 -16.71 6.25
N PRO A 107 6.95 -17.16 5.23
CA PRO A 107 6.47 -16.31 4.17
C PRO A 107 5.39 -15.34 4.70
N GLY A 108 5.23 -14.22 4.02
CA GLY A 108 4.24 -13.21 4.36
C GLY A 108 4.71 -11.81 4.04
N SER A 109 3.88 -10.84 4.38
CA SER A 109 4.24 -9.43 4.22
C SER A 109 3.88 -8.64 5.47
N ARG A 110 4.81 -7.80 5.90
CA ARG A 110 4.67 -6.95 7.09
C ARG A 110 5.03 -5.49 6.81
N SER A 111 5.44 -5.17 5.59
CA SER A 111 5.86 -3.82 5.18
C SER A 111 5.18 -3.40 3.87
N PHE A 112 4.72 -2.14 3.81
CA PHE A 112 4.16 -1.54 2.59
C PHE A 112 4.42 -0.03 2.47
N GLY A 113 4.45 0.45 1.24
CA GLY A 113 4.76 1.84 0.93
C GLY A 113 3.55 2.70 0.55
N PHE A 114 3.57 3.95 0.97
CA PHE A 114 2.80 5.05 0.39
C PHE A 114 3.68 5.83 -0.58
N ARG A 115 3.27 5.93 -1.84
CA ARG A 115 3.94 6.80 -2.80
C ARG A 115 3.36 8.19 -2.77
N THR A 116 4.22 9.21 -2.72
CA THR A 116 3.80 10.61 -2.77
C THR A 116 4.87 11.50 -3.41
N SER A 117 4.45 12.55 -4.11
CA SER A 117 5.32 13.63 -4.57
C SER A 117 5.54 14.73 -3.50
N SER A 118 4.91 14.58 -2.33
CA SER A 118 4.89 15.58 -1.25
C SER A 118 5.69 15.10 -0.04
N LEU A 119 6.74 14.30 -0.26
CA LEU A 119 7.45 13.54 0.77
C LEU A 119 7.94 14.42 1.93
N ASP A 120 8.61 15.54 1.63
CA ASP A 120 9.12 16.48 2.64
C ASP A 120 7.99 17.21 3.42
N ALA A 121 6.81 17.38 2.82
CA ALA A 121 5.65 17.96 3.50
C ALA A 121 4.99 16.96 4.46
N ILE A 122 4.84 15.69 4.04
CA ILE A 122 4.32 14.62 4.90
C ILE A 122 5.27 14.39 6.07
N HIS A 123 6.58 14.30 5.82
CA HIS A 123 7.59 14.09 6.88
C HIS A 123 7.46 15.14 8.00
N ARG A 124 7.51 16.43 7.65
CA ARG A 124 7.33 17.54 8.61
C ARG A 124 5.97 17.52 9.31
N SER A 125 4.90 17.16 8.60
CA SER A 125 3.56 17.06 9.20
C SER A 125 3.50 15.95 10.24
N LEU A 126 4.13 14.80 9.97
CA LEU A 126 4.15 13.67 10.91
C LEU A 126 5.03 13.98 12.13
N GLU A 127 6.17 14.65 11.95
CA GLU A 127 6.98 15.16 13.06
C GLU A 127 6.19 16.12 13.95
N ALA A 128 5.46 17.07 13.34
CA ALA A 128 4.61 18.02 14.07
C ALA A 128 3.46 17.33 14.83
N LEU A 129 3.03 16.15 14.38
CA LEU A 129 2.05 15.29 15.04
C LEU A 129 2.66 14.32 16.07
N HIS A 130 3.96 14.48 16.35
CA HIS A 130 4.77 13.69 17.27
C HIS A 130 4.91 12.21 16.89
N TYR A 131 4.89 11.89 15.59
CA TYR A 131 5.35 10.58 15.14
C TYR A 131 6.88 10.52 15.16
N ALA A 132 7.42 9.38 15.61
CA ALA A 132 8.83 9.06 15.50
C ALA A 132 9.11 8.58 14.06
N VAL A 133 9.45 9.52 13.18
CA VAL A 133 9.81 9.23 11.79
C VAL A 133 11.32 9.15 11.64
N THR A 134 11.79 8.25 10.79
CA THR A 134 13.21 8.08 10.52
C THR A 134 13.77 9.29 9.74
N PRO A 135 15.10 9.47 9.69
CA PRO A 135 15.73 10.23 8.63
C PRO A 135 15.36 9.71 7.24
N PHE A 136 15.60 10.52 6.22
CA PHE A 136 15.46 10.08 4.84
C PHE A 136 16.52 9.07 4.45
N PHE A 137 16.09 7.99 3.82
CA PHE A 137 16.90 7.05 3.07
C PHE A 137 16.81 7.36 1.58
N SER A 138 17.84 7.01 0.82
CA SER A 138 17.87 7.29 -0.61
C SER A 138 18.67 6.22 -1.34
N GLY A 139 18.30 5.93 -2.58
CA GLY A 139 19.02 4.98 -3.39
C GLY A 139 18.73 5.13 -4.89
N PRO A 140 19.43 4.37 -5.74
CA PRO A 140 20.52 3.44 -5.38
C PRO A 140 21.85 4.18 -5.13
N ASP A 141 21.97 5.43 -5.59
CA ASP A 141 23.12 6.31 -5.37
C ASP A 141 22.68 7.49 -4.51
N SER A 142 23.31 7.71 -3.35
CA SER A 142 22.98 8.83 -2.47
C SER A 142 23.32 10.20 -3.06
N ALA A 143 24.25 10.28 -4.02
CA ALA A 143 24.60 11.52 -4.71
C ALA A 143 23.60 11.86 -5.84
N LYS A 144 22.96 10.84 -6.43
CA LYS A 144 21.95 10.99 -7.49
C LYS A 144 20.81 10.01 -7.25
N PRO A 145 20.00 10.22 -6.19
CA PRO A 145 19.00 9.25 -5.80
C PRO A 145 17.91 9.15 -6.84
N GLY A 146 17.61 7.92 -7.21
CA GLY A 146 16.43 7.55 -7.99
C GLY A 146 15.15 7.54 -7.16
N TRP A 147 15.29 7.31 -5.85
CA TRP A 147 14.20 7.37 -4.88
C TRP A 147 14.68 7.92 -3.55
N ARG A 148 13.75 8.48 -2.79
CA ARG A 148 13.90 8.88 -1.40
C ARG A 148 12.72 8.32 -0.62
N LEU A 149 12.97 7.82 0.59
CA LEU A 149 11.91 7.34 1.47
C LEU A 149 12.20 7.70 2.93
N PHE A 150 11.19 7.68 3.76
CA PHE A 150 11.33 7.61 5.22
C PHE A 150 10.29 6.64 5.77
N ALA A 151 10.58 6.07 6.94
CA ALA A 151 9.70 5.15 7.65
C ALA A 151 9.41 5.70 9.06
N PHE A 152 8.87 4.84 9.92
CA PHE A 152 8.67 5.14 11.33
C PHE A 152 9.65 4.30 12.16
N ASP A 153 10.17 4.87 13.25
CA ASP A 153 10.97 4.11 14.22
C ASP A 153 10.14 3.01 14.91
N HIS A 154 8.82 3.22 14.97
CA HIS A 154 7.84 2.24 15.43
C HIS A 154 6.63 2.25 14.51
N ALA A 155 6.18 1.06 14.10
CA ALA A 155 5.02 0.88 13.26
C ALA A 155 3.79 1.60 13.85
N PRO A 156 3.27 2.64 13.19
CA PRO A 156 2.10 3.37 13.71
C PRO A 156 0.79 2.64 13.36
N LEU A 157 0.86 1.61 12.52
CA LEU A 157 -0.21 0.74 12.11
C LEU A 157 0.15 -0.70 12.47
N SER A 158 -0.81 -1.59 12.30
CA SER A 158 -0.64 -3.04 12.42
C SER A 158 0.29 -3.68 11.39
N SER A 159 0.90 -2.87 10.52
CA SER A 159 1.96 -3.23 9.58
C SER A 159 3.00 -2.10 9.53
N ASN A 160 4.24 -2.43 9.17
CA ASN A 160 5.31 -1.46 8.94
C ASN A 160 4.98 -0.70 7.67
N THR A 161 5.26 0.59 7.69
CA THR A 161 4.96 1.44 6.55
C THR A 161 5.99 2.53 6.38
N PHE A 162 6.13 2.98 5.13
CA PHE A 162 7.05 4.04 4.74
C PHE A 162 6.39 4.90 3.68
N PHE A 163 6.90 6.12 3.53
CA PHE A 163 6.55 7.00 2.43
C PHE A 163 7.74 7.07 1.47
N ILE A 164 7.45 6.98 0.17
CA ILE A 164 8.46 6.99 -0.88
C ILE A 164 8.11 7.97 -1.99
N ASP A 165 9.13 8.65 -2.50
CA ASP A 165 9.07 9.44 -3.72
C ASP A 165 10.13 8.93 -4.70
N TYR A 166 9.77 8.94 -5.98
CA TYR A 166 10.64 8.54 -7.06
C TYR A 166 10.96 9.75 -7.90
N LYS A 167 12.24 9.87 -8.28
CA LYS A 167 12.62 10.83 -9.30
C LYS A 167 11.90 10.46 -10.60
N ALA A 168 11.39 11.48 -11.30
CA ALA A 168 10.57 11.29 -12.50
C ALA A 168 11.22 10.44 -13.60
N ASP A 169 12.55 10.32 -13.59
CA ASP A 169 13.35 9.53 -14.53
C ASP A 169 13.96 8.26 -13.93
N TYR A 170 13.40 7.69 -12.84
CA TYR A 170 13.93 6.49 -12.18
C TYR A 170 13.06 5.20 -12.34
N ALA A 171 13.73 4.06 -12.17
CA ALA A 171 13.43 2.73 -12.72
C ALA A 171 12.09 2.02 -12.38
N PRO A 172 11.31 2.31 -11.31
CA PRO A 172 9.95 1.75 -11.23
C PRO A 172 8.98 2.47 -12.19
N ASP A 173 9.30 3.71 -12.59
CA ASP A 173 8.49 4.57 -13.47
C ASP A 173 9.05 4.78 -14.86
N GLN A 174 10.32 4.42 -15.09
CA GLN A 174 11.02 4.73 -16.35
C GLN A 174 10.33 4.11 -17.55
N TYR A 175 9.49 4.89 -18.22
CA TYR A 175 9.26 4.79 -19.65
C TYR A 175 10.57 5.23 -20.32
N ASP A 176 11.41 4.27 -20.72
CA ASP A 176 12.50 4.56 -21.65
C ASP A 176 11.90 4.64 -23.05
N PRO A 177 11.83 5.84 -23.68
CA PRO A 177 11.25 5.99 -25.02
C PRO A 177 12.07 5.24 -26.08
N SER A 178 13.35 4.98 -25.83
CA SER A 178 14.23 4.20 -26.72
C SER A 178 14.04 2.70 -26.59
N ASN A 179 13.31 2.25 -25.56
CA ASN A 179 13.00 0.84 -25.30
C ASN A 179 11.54 0.64 -24.84
N ALA A 180 10.61 1.27 -25.57
CA ALA A 180 9.19 1.25 -25.24
C ALA A 180 8.58 -0.17 -25.19
N ASP A 181 9.14 -1.10 -25.96
CA ASP A 181 8.72 -2.51 -25.94
C ASP A 181 9.13 -3.23 -24.64
N ASP A 182 10.34 -3.02 -24.13
CA ASP A 182 10.75 -3.57 -22.83
C ASP A 182 9.94 -2.93 -21.70
N TYR A 183 9.64 -1.62 -21.79
CA TYR A 183 8.77 -0.96 -20.82
C TYR A 183 7.37 -1.57 -20.74
N ARG A 184 6.75 -1.84 -21.89
CA ARG A 184 5.42 -2.46 -21.99
C ARG A 184 5.46 -3.92 -21.54
N VAL A 185 6.36 -4.73 -22.09
CA VAL A 185 6.47 -6.17 -21.78
C VAL A 185 6.82 -6.41 -20.31
N THR A 186 7.53 -5.49 -19.65
CA THR A 186 7.86 -5.61 -18.23
C THR A 186 6.67 -5.40 -17.29
N ARG A 187 5.55 -4.84 -17.77
CA ARG A 187 4.34 -4.53 -16.98
C ARG A 187 3.08 -5.26 -17.46
N GLU A 188 3.22 -6.10 -18.48
CA GLU A 188 2.15 -6.98 -18.95
C GLU A 188 2.30 -8.37 -18.33
N HIS A 189 1.25 -8.84 -17.68
CA HIS A 189 1.25 -10.15 -17.04
C HIS A 189 0.36 -11.15 -17.80
N PRO A 190 0.78 -12.43 -17.92
CA PRO A 190 -0.06 -13.48 -18.48
C PRO A 190 -1.44 -13.61 -17.84
N ASN A 191 -1.56 -13.33 -16.54
CA ASN A 191 -2.82 -13.28 -15.80
C ASN A 191 -3.65 -12.00 -16.04
N GLY A 192 -3.13 -11.02 -16.79
CA GLY A 192 -3.85 -9.78 -17.11
C GLY A 192 -3.88 -8.73 -16.00
N ALA A 193 -3.14 -8.90 -14.90
CA ALA A 193 -3.02 -7.88 -13.85
C ALA A 193 -2.43 -6.57 -14.38
N ARG A 194 -2.95 -5.45 -13.88
CA ARG A 194 -2.63 -4.09 -14.35
C ARG A 194 -2.21 -3.12 -13.26
N LYS A 195 -2.70 -3.31 -12.02
CA LYS A 195 -2.42 -2.42 -10.88
C LYS A 195 -2.73 -3.08 -9.55
N LEU A 196 -2.00 -2.68 -8.50
CA LEU A 196 -2.37 -2.88 -7.10
C LEU A 196 -3.53 -1.93 -6.76
N SER A 197 -4.68 -2.48 -6.37
CA SER A 197 -5.87 -1.68 -6.02
C SER A 197 -6.02 -1.51 -4.52
N SER A 198 -5.68 -2.54 -3.73
CA SER A 198 -5.74 -2.45 -2.28
C SER A 198 -4.75 -3.35 -1.55
N ILE A 199 -4.43 -2.93 -0.32
CA ILE A 199 -3.67 -3.71 0.67
C ILE A 199 -4.59 -3.95 1.88
N TRP A 200 -4.57 -5.16 2.43
CA TRP A 200 -5.43 -5.56 3.54
C TRP A 200 -4.59 -5.81 4.79
N LEU A 201 -4.66 -4.92 5.76
CA LEU A 201 -4.08 -5.13 7.08
C LEU A 201 -5.05 -5.94 7.94
N VAL A 202 -4.54 -6.92 8.69
CA VAL A 202 -5.30 -7.55 9.77
C VAL A 202 -4.67 -7.18 11.11
N SER A 203 -5.52 -6.82 12.07
CA SER A 203 -5.15 -6.39 13.40
C SER A 203 -6.11 -6.88 14.47
N ALA A 204 -5.73 -6.67 15.73
CA ALA A 204 -6.60 -6.92 16.87
C ALA A 204 -7.64 -5.79 17.08
N ASP A 205 -7.36 -4.59 16.58
CA ASP A 205 -8.20 -3.40 16.69
C ASP A 205 -8.12 -2.58 15.39
N ALA A 206 -9.07 -2.83 14.48
CA ALA A 206 -9.12 -2.14 13.19
C ALA A 206 -9.45 -0.64 13.35
N ASP A 207 -10.12 -0.26 14.45
CA ASP A 207 -10.48 1.13 14.72
C ASP A 207 -9.26 1.93 15.23
N ALA A 208 -8.31 1.29 15.91
CA ALA A 208 -7.01 1.89 16.21
C ALA A 208 -6.24 2.26 14.94
N ASP A 209 -6.11 1.33 13.99
CA ASP A 209 -5.45 1.60 12.70
C ASP A 209 -6.19 2.71 11.93
N ARG A 210 -7.52 2.68 11.90
CA ARG A 210 -8.35 3.71 11.27
C ARG A 210 -8.07 5.11 11.86
N ARG A 211 -8.02 5.24 13.19
CA ARG A 211 -7.71 6.51 13.87
C ARG A 211 -6.31 7.01 13.56
N GLN A 212 -5.34 6.11 13.47
CA GLN A 212 -3.96 6.47 13.12
C GLN A 212 -3.89 6.97 11.68
N LEU A 213 -4.56 6.30 10.74
CA LEU A 213 -4.68 6.76 9.35
C LEU A 213 -5.36 8.13 9.25
N GLU A 214 -6.44 8.34 9.99
CA GLU A 214 -7.13 9.65 10.05
C GLU A 214 -6.19 10.75 10.57
N LYS A 215 -5.42 10.48 11.63
CA LYS A 215 -4.42 11.41 12.16
C LYS A 215 -3.29 11.70 11.16
N MET A 216 -2.89 10.73 10.34
CA MET A 216 -1.92 10.91 9.24
C MET A 216 -2.50 11.67 8.03
N GLY A 217 -3.78 12.02 8.04
CA GLY A 217 -4.46 12.73 6.95
C GLY A 217 -5.20 11.84 5.96
N PHE A 218 -5.30 10.53 6.22
CA PHE A 218 -6.12 9.59 5.44
C PHE A 218 -7.49 9.41 6.11
N GLY A 219 -8.39 10.37 5.87
CA GLY A 219 -9.76 10.34 6.37
C GLY A 219 -10.73 9.52 5.51
N HIS A 220 -12.04 9.70 5.74
CA HIS A 220 -13.12 9.12 4.94
C HIS A 220 -13.17 7.58 4.94
N ALA A 221 -12.74 6.96 6.04
CA ALA A 221 -12.89 5.54 6.24
C ALA A 221 -14.37 5.09 6.15
N VAL A 222 -14.63 4.06 5.37
CA VAL A 222 -15.97 3.47 5.18
C VAL A 222 -16.01 2.09 5.83
N PRO A 223 -17.04 1.72 6.62
CA PRO A 223 -17.16 0.37 7.15
C PRO A 223 -17.15 -0.68 6.04
N ALA A 224 -16.37 -1.74 6.23
CA ALA A 224 -16.21 -2.83 5.28
C ALA A 224 -16.38 -4.19 5.96
N LYS A 225 -16.97 -5.14 5.22
CA LYS A 225 -17.05 -6.55 5.61
C LYS A 225 -16.54 -7.42 4.46
N LEU A 226 -15.73 -8.41 4.81
CA LEU A 226 -15.19 -9.39 3.87
C LEU A 226 -15.54 -10.78 4.42
N PRO A 227 -16.79 -11.26 4.22
CA PRO A 227 -17.25 -12.53 4.76
C PRO A 227 -16.41 -13.72 4.27
N ALA A 228 -15.93 -13.69 3.03
CA ALA A 228 -15.05 -14.70 2.45
C ALA A 228 -13.73 -14.87 3.25
N LEU A 229 -13.33 -13.87 4.03
CA LEU A 229 -12.14 -13.88 4.88
C LEU A 229 -12.44 -14.02 6.37
N GLY A 230 -13.72 -13.99 6.76
CA GLY A 230 -14.14 -13.85 8.16
C GLY A 230 -13.59 -12.57 8.80
N ALA A 231 -13.71 -11.44 8.10
CA ALA A 231 -13.12 -10.16 8.51
C ALA A 231 -14.10 -8.98 8.39
N LYS A 232 -13.93 -7.99 9.27
CA LYS A 232 -14.60 -6.68 9.20
C LYS A 232 -13.64 -5.57 9.55
N GLY A 233 -13.98 -4.34 9.22
CA GLY A 233 -13.23 -3.17 9.63
C GLY A 233 -13.58 -1.99 8.75
N TYR A 234 -12.56 -1.36 8.17
CA TYR A 234 -12.72 -0.15 7.38
C TYR A 234 -11.93 -0.21 6.09
N CYS A 235 -12.51 0.31 5.02
CA CYS A 235 -11.80 0.69 3.81
C CYS A 235 -11.43 2.17 3.92
N VAL A 236 -10.14 2.49 3.85
CA VAL A 236 -9.62 3.86 3.89
C VAL A 236 -9.11 4.24 2.51
N PRO A 237 -9.66 5.29 1.87
CA PRO A 237 -9.19 5.72 0.56
C PRO A 237 -7.80 6.36 0.66
N VAL A 238 -6.91 5.96 -0.24
CA VAL A 238 -5.54 6.48 -0.39
C VAL A 238 -5.36 6.83 -1.87
N GLY A 239 -5.78 8.04 -2.24
CA GLY A 239 -5.87 8.47 -3.64
C GLY A 239 -6.71 7.49 -4.48
N PRO A 240 -6.18 6.91 -5.57
CA PRO A 240 -6.89 5.93 -6.40
C PRO A 240 -6.89 4.49 -5.86
N THR A 241 -6.26 4.26 -4.70
CA THR A 241 -6.11 2.94 -4.05
C THR A 241 -6.83 2.90 -2.71
N ALA A 242 -7.00 1.72 -2.12
CA ALA A 242 -7.60 1.54 -0.80
C ALA A 242 -6.69 0.78 0.15
N LEU A 243 -6.57 1.26 1.39
CA LEU A 243 -6.03 0.48 2.49
C LEU A 243 -7.18 -0.06 3.33
N LEU A 244 -7.33 -1.37 3.39
CA LEU A 244 -8.28 -2.01 4.28
C LEU A 244 -7.61 -2.25 5.62
N VAL A 245 -8.22 -1.78 6.69
CA VAL A 245 -7.82 -2.08 8.07
C VAL A 245 -8.89 -2.99 8.67
N LEU A 246 -8.51 -4.24 8.92
CA LEU A 246 -9.44 -5.32 9.23
C LEU A 246 -9.10 -5.97 10.56
N GLN A 247 -10.12 -6.57 11.17
CA GLN A 247 -9.99 -7.45 12.33
C GLN A 247 -10.81 -8.72 12.09
N PRO A 248 -10.50 -9.82 12.79
CA PRO A 248 -11.31 -11.04 12.73
C PRO A 248 -12.79 -10.77 13.07
N ASP A 249 -13.68 -11.37 12.29
CA ASP A 249 -15.13 -11.36 12.47
C ASP A 249 -15.69 -12.77 12.30
N GLY A 250 -15.46 -13.60 13.33
CA GLY A 250 -15.85 -15.01 13.33
C GLY A 250 -14.78 -15.94 12.76
N VAL A 251 -15.21 -17.10 12.27
CA VAL A 251 -14.30 -18.11 11.69
C VAL A 251 -13.90 -17.67 10.29
N GLY A 252 -12.59 -17.65 10.04
CA GLY A 252 -12.06 -17.33 8.73
C GLY A 252 -10.57 -17.08 8.76
N LEU A 253 -10.06 -16.70 7.59
CA LEU A 253 -8.65 -16.51 7.37
C LEU A 253 -8.04 -15.40 8.23
N ALA A 254 -8.79 -14.32 8.50
CA ALA A 254 -8.32 -13.25 9.38
C ALA A 254 -8.03 -13.76 10.80
N GLY A 255 -8.92 -14.56 11.37
CA GLY A 255 -8.73 -15.20 12.67
C GLY A 255 -7.54 -16.16 12.70
N GLN A 256 -7.39 -16.99 11.66
CA GLN A 256 -6.26 -17.93 11.52
C GLN A 256 -4.91 -17.20 11.39
N THR A 257 -4.87 -16.12 10.63
CA THR A 257 -3.67 -15.28 10.45
C THR A 257 -3.26 -14.61 11.76
N MET A 258 -4.22 -14.07 12.49
CA MET A 258 -3.97 -13.47 13.82
C MET A 258 -3.49 -14.51 14.84
N ALA A 259 -4.06 -15.72 14.83
CA ALA A 259 -3.68 -16.79 15.75
C ALA A 259 -2.27 -17.36 15.48
N SER A 260 -1.85 -17.45 14.21
CA SER A 260 -0.56 -18.06 13.84
C SER A 260 0.65 -17.14 14.03
N GLY A 261 0.46 -15.82 13.97
CA GLY A 261 1.57 -14.87 14.04
C GLY A 261 1.19 -13.40 14.08
N GLY A 262 -0.05 -13.08 14.45
CA GLY A 262 -0.44 -11.71 14.78
C GLY A 262 -0.62 -10.76 13.59
N PRO A 263 -0.62 -9.44 13.86
CA PRO A 263 -0.95 -8.40 12.90
C PRO A 263 0.04 -8.32 11.74
N ARG A 264 -0.49 -8.26 10.50
CA ARG A 264 0.29 -8.23 9.25
C ARG A 264 -0.59 -7.87 8.05
N ILE A 265 -0.01 -7.91 6.84
CA ILE A 265 -0.80 -7.86 5.60
C ILE A 265 -1.47 -9.22 5.39
N LEU A 266 -2.80 -9.25 5.47
CA LEU A 266 -3.65 -10.41 5.22
C LEU A 266 -3.72 -10.75 3.72
N GLY A 267 -3.69 -9.73 2.88
CA GLY A 267 -3.78 -9.90 1.44
C GLY A 267 -3.66 -8.60 0.66
N VAL A 268 -3.70 -8.74 -0.66
CA VAL A 268 -3.64 -7.66 -1.64
C VAL A 268 -4.60 -7.92 -2.78
N SER A 269 -5.12 -6.86 -3.38
CA SER A 269 -6.00 -6.93 -4.55
C SER A 269 -5.33 -6.38 -5.79
N PHE A 270 -5.49 -7.08 -6.91
CA PHE A 270 -5.05 -6.63 -8.22
C PHE A 270 -6.22 -6.48 -9.17
N ALA A 271 -6.28 -5.33 -9.85
CA ALA A 271 -7.23 -5.13 -10.93
C ALA A 271 -6.68 -5.80 -12.19
N VAL A 272 -7.52 -6.63 -12.82
CA VAL A 272 -7.18 -7.36 -14.06
C VAL A 272 -8.03 -6.91 -15.23
N ALA A 273 -7.44 -6.94 -16.42
CA ALA A 273 -8.15 -6.61 -17.65
C ALA A 273 -9.20 -7.67 -18.06
N ASP A 274 -9.00 -8.92 -17.65
CA ASP A 274 -9.88 -10.07 -17.95
C ASP A 274 -9.87 -11.02 -16.74
N LEU A 275 -10.96 -11.00 -15.97
CA LEU A 275 -11.08 -11.78 -14.73
C LEU A 275 -11.12 -13.29 -14.99
N GLU A 276 -11.83 -13.73 -16.02
CA GLU A 276 -11.91 -15.15 -16.39
C GLU A 276 -10.56 -15.70 -16.83
N ARG A 277 -9.76 -14.89 -17.56
CA ARG A 277 -8.40 -15.26 -17.93
C ARG A 277 -7.50 -15.38 -16.70
N ALA A 278 -7.57 -14.42 -15.78
CA ALA A 278 -6.82 -14.47 -14.53
C ALA A 278 -7.20 -15.73 -13.72
N GLN A 279 -8.50 -15.99 -13.56
CA GLN A 279 -9.03 -17.14 -12.84
C GLN A 279 -8.54 -18.45 -13.46
N ARG A 280 -8.73 -18.63 -14.77
CA ARG A 280 -8.25 -19.85 -15.47
C ARG A 280 -6.75 -20.05 -15.34
N TRP A 281 -5.95 -18.98 -15.25
CA TRP A 281 -4.52 -19.12 -15.01
C TRP A 281 -4.25 -19.70 -13.62
N VAL A 282 -4.84 -19.10 -12.59
CA VAL A 282 -4.66 -19.54 -11.20
C VAL A 282 -5.24 -20.95 -10.99
N GLU A 283 -6.40 -21.26 -11.57
CA GLU A 283 -6.99 -22.60 -11.50
C GLU A 283 -6.07 -23.68 -12.09
N ARG A 284 -5.37 -23.38 -13.19
CA ARG A 284 -4.35 -24.29 -13.74
C ARG A 284 -3.16 -24.42 -12.81
N GLY A 285 -2.68 -23.30 -12.26
CA GLY A 285 -1.53 -23.27 -11.35
C GLY A 285 -1.74 -24.05 -10.05
N TYR A 286 -2.97 -24.09 -9.55
CA TYR A 286 -3.36 -24.78 -8.32
C TYR A 286 -4.16 -26.07 -8.55
N GLU A 287 -4.38 -26.44 -9.81
CA GLU A 287 -5.16 -27.61 -10.22
C GLU A 287 -6.52 -27.71 -9.52
N ARG A 288 -7.15 -26.55 -9.30
CA ARG A 288 -8.39 -26.43 -8.52
C ARG A 288 -9.31 -25.39 -9.11
N LYS A 289 -10.62 -25.68 -9.06
CA LYS A 289 -11.66 -24.69 -9.38
C LYS A 289 -11.80 -23.66 -8.28
N LEU A 290 -11.85 -22.38 -8.68
CA LEU A 290 -11.97 -21.25 -7.79
C LEU A 290 -13.35 -20.63 -7.93
N GLU A 291 -13.97 -20.28 -6.81
CA GLU A 291 -15.24 -19.58 -6.81
C GLU A 291 -15.02 -18.07 -6.96
N THR A 292 -15.85 -17.43 -7.78
CA THR A 292 -15.96 -15.98 -7.81
C THR A 292 -16.89 -15.50 -6.69
N TYR A 293 -16.66 -14.28 -6.24
CA TYR A 293 -17.54 -13.59 -5.30
C TYR A 293 -17.59 -12.10 -5.63
N ARG A 294 -18.52 -11.39 -5.00
CA ARG A 294 -18.61 -9.93 -5.11
C ARG A 294 -17.80 -9.28 -3.98
N GLY A 295 -16.59 -8.84 -4.29
CA GLY A 295 -15.72 -8.07 -3.39
C GLY A 295 -16.02 -6.56 -3.42
N LEU A 296 -15.22 -5.79 -2.68
CA LEU A 296 -15.37 -4.32 -2.61
C LEU A 296 -15.15 -3.64 -3.98
N SER A 297 -14.28 -4.22 -4.80
CA SER A 297 -13.96 -3.70 -6.15
C SER A 297 -14.77 -4.36 -7.27
N GLY A 298 -15.88 -5.05 -6.94
CA GLY A 298 -16.74 -5.73 -7.90
C GLY A 298 -16.56 -7.25 -7.90
N GLU A 299 -16.71 -7.86 -9.07
CA GLU A 299 -16.49 -9.30 -9.22
C GLU A 299 -15.00 -9.64 -9.01
N SER A 300 -14.76 -10.63 -8.15
CA SER A 300 -13.43 -11.02 -7.66
C SER A 300 -13.31 -12.53 -7.54
N PHE A 301 -12.07 -13.03 -7.44
CA PHE A 301 -11.76 -14.34 -6.87
C PHE A 301 -10.48 -14.27 -6.02
N LEU A 302 -10.33 -15.21 -5.10
CA LEU A 302 -9.16 -15.34 -4.24
C LEU A 302 -8.28 -16.52 -4.67
N ALA A 303 -6.99 -16.24 -4.85
CA ALA A 303 -6.00 -17.29 -5.05
C ALA A 303 -5.68 -17.98 -3.70
N PRO A 304 -5.51 -19.31 -3.68
CA PRO A 304 -5.23 -20.08 -2.45
C PRO A 304 -3.75 -20.01 -2.07
N THR A 305 -3.25 -18.79 -1.84
CA THR A 305 -1.81 -18.50 -1.70
C THR A 305 -1.29 -18.54 -0.27
N GLN A 306 -2.15 -18.73 0.73
CA GLN A 306 -1.79 -18.58 2.14
C GLN A 306 -0.65 -19.48 2.59
N ASP A 307 -0.70 -20.77 2.23
CA ASP A 307 0.32 -21.72 2.68
C ASP A 307 1.70 -21.46 2.05
N GLU A 308 1.74 -20.81 0.88
CA GLU A 308 2.99 -20.59 0.13
C GLU A 308 3.54 -19.16 0.28
N LEU A 309 2.65 -18.18 0.42
CA LEU A 309 2.97 -16.75 0.43
C LEU A 309 2.66 -16.06 1.77
N GLY A 310 2.00 -16.74 2.71
CA GLY A 310 1.61 -16.17 4.01
C GLY A 310 0.61 -15.01 3.91
N LEU A 311 0.02 -14.80 2.73
CA LEU A 311 -1.03 -13.81 2.45
C LEU A 311 -1.94 -14.29 1.31
N SER A 312 -3.08 -13.64 1.17
CA SER A 312 -4.04 -13.87 0.08
C SER A 312 -3.86 -12.88 -1.08
N ILE A 313 -4.01 -13.38 -2.30
CA ILE A 313 -4.03 -12.53 -3.50
C ILE A 313 -5.44 -12.57 -4.10
N GLU A 314 -6.11 -11.42 -4.13
CA GLU A 314 -7.37 -11.22 -4.83
C GLU A 314 -7.11 -10.67 -6.24
N PHE A 315 -7.84 -11.21 -7.21
CA PHE A 315 -7.97 -10.59 -8.53
C PHE A 315 -9.41 -10.10 -8.70
N HIS A 316 -9.58 -8.91 -9.25
CA HIS A 316 -10.91 -8.35 -9.50
C HIS A 316 -10.98 -7.65 -10.86
N ALA A 317 -12.17 -7.60 -11.43
CA ALA A 317 -12.39 -6.90 -12.70
C ALA A 317 -12.04 -5.40 -12.56
N MET A 318 -11.38 -4.84 -13.56
CA MET A 318 -11.15 -3.39 -13.63
C MET A 318 -12.48 -2.64 -13.72
N GLN A 319 -12.70 -1.69 -12.80
CA GLN A 319 -13.82 -0.74 -12.88
C GLN A 319 -13.35 0.59 -13.48
N GLN A 320 -14.18 1.19 -14.35
CA GLN A 320 -13.93 2.52 -14.89
C GLN A 320 -14.53 3.59 -13.98
N GLY A 321 -13.67 4.28 -13.23
CA GLY A 321 -14.08 5.38 -12.35
C GLY A 321 -14.87 4.91 -11.12
N GLY A 322 -14.57 5.48 -9.96
CA GLY A 322 -15.22 5.11 -8.71
C GLY A 322 -14.31 5.34 -7.51
N SER A 323 -14.91 5.54 -6.33
CA SER A 323 -14.15 5.55 -5.08
C SER A 323 -13.63 4.13 -4.81
N PRO A 324 -12.35 3.94 -4.42
CA PRO A 324 -11.81 2.62 -4.10
C PRO A 324 -12.45 2.01 -2.84
N CYS A 325 -13.24 2.79 -2.10
CA CYS A 325 -14.02 2.37 -0.93
C CYS A 325 -15.53 2.55 -1.12
N ALA A 326 -16.04 2.53 -2.35
CA ALA A 326 -17.47 2.62 -2.59
C ALA A 326 -18.22 1.50 -1.83
N THR A 327 -19.26 1.87 -1.08
CA THR A 327 -20.13 0.88 -0.43
C THR A 327 -20.76 0.00 -1.50
N SER A 328 -20.49 -1.30 -1.47
CA SER A 328 -21.31 -2.26 -2.20
C SER A 328 -22.74 -2.13 -1.68
N SER A 329 -23.65 -1.55 -2.46
CA SER A 329 -25.07 -1.63 -2.14
C SER A 329 -25.47 -3.11 -2.03
N PRO A 330 -26.24 -3.48 -0.99
CA PRO A 330 -26.60 -4.86 -0.70
C PRO A 330 -27.27 -5.58 -1.87
#